data_AF-R5MBG1-F1
#
_entry.id   AF-R5MBG1-F1
#
_cell.length_a   1.000
_cell.length_b   1.000
_cell.length_c   1.000
_cell.angle_alpha   90.00
_cell.angle_beta   90.00
_cell.angle_gamma   90.00
#
_symmetry.space_group_name_H-M   'P 1'
#
loop_
_entity.id
_entity.type
_entity.pdbx_description
1 polymer ?
#
loop_
_entity_poly.entity_id
_entity_poly.type
_entity_poly.pdbx_seq_one_letter_code
_entity_poly.pdbx_strand_id
1 'polypeptide(L)'
;MQKLNELLQELGISKVRLAKYLGVSRQMVYNYLELDDLSKWPKEKKIMLYRLLDINDESEIDKIKITTDYLMNVESKLSKNSKAREEVNHCIDTKGLNADSQKLLVDITSLIKEKLADDNYRRENYYTFTYLYHTLQLIDSMPEIRYLFGFMSKTGGYTDPEEYKLQEDKQFILEGIIHTALNLYNNGGSSRSKLQEAHRRWVAEIEAKKEEKISRTQELSTVKIQALKELNYTKMDNSNANEVIEKILEILAKKS
;
A
#
# COMPACT_ATOMS: atom_id res chain seq x y z
N MET A 1 -1.40 -35.45 16.18
CA MET A 1 -0.10 -34.75 16.33
C MET A 1 1.14 -35.62 16.21
N GLN A 2 1.21 -36.80 16.84
CA GLN A 2 2.39 -37.69 16.75
C GLN A 2 2.78 -38.04 15.29
N LYS A 3 1.80 -38.42 14.46
CA LYS A 3 2.04 -38.76 13.04
C LYS A 3 2.56 -37.59 12.19
N LEU A 4 2.14 -36.37 12.50
CA LEU A 4 2.68 -35.18 11.85
C LEU A 4 4.17 -35.01 12.19
N ASN A 5 4.55 -35.25 13.46
CA ASN A 5 5.96 -35.18 13.86
C ASN A 5 6.80 -36.25 13.16
N GLU A 6 6.28 -37.48 13.04
CA GLU A 6 6.93 -38.57 12.30
C GLU A 6 7.10 -38.21 10.82
N LEU A 7 6.05 -37.74 10.15
CA LEU A 7 6.11 -37.30 8.76
C LEU A 7 7.13 -36.17 8.54
N LEU A 8 7.17 -35.16 9.42
CA LEU A 8 8.14 -34.08 9.33
C LEU A 8 9.59 -34.58 9.47
N GLN A 9 9.82 -35.60 10.31
CA GLN A 9 11.12 -36.24 10.45
C GLN A 9 11.50 -37.04 9.21
N GLU A 10 10.58 -37.84 8.65
CA GLU A 10 10.81 -38.61 7.43
C GLU A 10 11.08 -37.71 6.22
N LEU A 11 10.45 -36.54 6.17
CA LEU A 11 10.70 -35.52 5.15
C LEU A 11 11.98 -34.69 5.41
N GLY A 12 12.71 -34.94 6.49
CA GLY A 12 13.92 -34.19 6.85
C GLY A 12 13.67 -32.72 7.22
N ILE A 13 12.44 -32.36 7.59
CA ILE A 13 12.06 -30.98 7.91
C ILE A 13 12.38 -30.69 9.37
N SER A 14 13.52 -30.04 9.60
CA SER A 14 13.88 -29.61 10.96
C SER A 14 12.90 -28.57 11.52
N LYS A 15 12.77 -28.50 12.85
CA LYS A 15 12.00 -27.45 13.54
C LYS A 15 12.41 -26.03 13.11
N VAL A 16 13.69 -25.85 12.76
CA VAL A 16 14.25 -24.59 12.24
C VAL A 16 13.70 -24.28 10.85
N ARG A 17 13.73 -25.26 9.93
CA ARG A 17 13.18 -25.10 8.56
C ARG A 17 11.67 -24.88 8.60
N LEU A 18 10.95 -25.62 9.44
CA LEU A 18 9.51 -25.45 9.62
C LEU A 18 9.15 -24.07 10.18
N ALA A 19 9.90 -23.59 11.19
CA ALA A 19 9.72 -22.22 11.72
C ALA A 19 9.92 -21.16 10.64
N LYS A 20 10.97 -21.31 9.83
CA LYS A 20 11.24 -20.42 8.69
C LYS A 20 10.11 -20.45 7.66
N TYR A 21 9.53 -21.62 7.39
CA TYR A 21 8.40 -21.76 6.47
C TYR A 21 7.11 -21.12 7.02
N LEU A 22 6.75 -21.39 8.29
CA LEU A 22 5.51 -20.90 8.91
C LEU A 22 5.54 -19.42 9.32
N GLY A 23 6.73 -18.86 9.54
CA GLY A 23 6.89 -17.43 9.86
C GLY A 23 6.68 -17.11 11.31
N VAL A 24 7.17 -18.00 12.16
CA VAL A 24 7.03 -17.91 13.60
C VAL A 24 8.38 -18.19 14.22
N SER A 25 8.56 -17.82 15.49
CA SER A 25 9.79 -18.17 16.20
C SER A 25 9.91 -19.70 16.34
N ARG A 26 11.14 -20.19 16.52
CA ARG A 26 11.38 -21.62 16.81
C ARG A 26 10.54 -22.09 18.00
N GLN A 27 10.44 -21.27 19.05
CA GLN A 27 9.64 -21.56 20.25
C GLN A 27 8.16 -21.77 19.91
N MET A 28 7.59 -20.97 19.01
CA MET A 28 6.20 -21.17 18.59
C MET A 28 5.98 -22.51 17.89
N VAL A 29 6.96 -23.00 17.12
CA VAL A 29 6.87 -24.33 16.50
C VAL A 29 6.93 -25.44 17.55
N TYR A 30 7.71 -25.29 18.62
CA TYR A 30 7.68 -26.23 19.74
C TYR A 30 6.29 -26.22 20.41
N ASN A 31 5.80 -25.04 20.77
CA ASN A 31 4.48 -24.88 21.39
C ASN A 31 3.37 -25.48 20.53
N TYR A 32 3.39 -25.25 19.21
CA TYR A 32 2.41 -25.79 18.28
C TYR A 32 2.46 -27.31 18.16
N LEU A 33 3.66 -27.91 18.18
CA LEU A 33 3.83 -29.35 18.05
C LEU A 33 3.58 -30.11 19.36
N GLU A 34 3.46 -29.39 20.48
CA GLU A 34 3.03 -29.90 21.80
C GLU A 34 1.51 -29.85 22.01
N LEU A 35 0.76 -29.15 21.16
CA LEU A 35 -0.70 -29.17 21.19
C LEU A 35 -1.22 -30.58 20.83
N ASP A 36 -2.42 -30.91 21.30
CA ASP A 36 -3.01 -32.23 21.05
C ASP A 36 -3.46 -32.41 19.58
N ASP A 37 -3.86 -31.30 18.94
CA ASP A 37 -4.61 -31.32 17.67
C ASP A 37 -4.27 -30.11 16.78
N LEU A 38 -4.24 -30.30 15.46
CA LEU A 38 -3.94 -29.25 14.47
C LEU A 38 -5.03 -28.17 14.40
N SER A 39 -6.27 -28.45 14.81
CA SER A 39 -7.35 -27.45 14.94
C SER A 39 -7.02 -26.33 15.93
N LYS A 40 -6.12 -26.58 16.90
CA LYS A 40 -5.66 -25.58 17.87
C LYS A 40 -4.60 -24.63 17.28
N TRP A 41 -4.09 -24.91 16.08
CA TRP A 41 -3.16 -24.01 15.41
C TRP A 41 -3.89 -22.77 14.86
N PRO A 42 -3.22 -21.61 14.79
CA PRO A 42 -3.77 -20.47 14.06
C PRO A 42 -4.11 -20.85 12.62
N LYS A 43 -5.31 -20.46 12.17
CA LYS A 43 -5.88 -20.84 10.86
C LYS A 43 -4.91 -20.65 9.70
N GLU A 44 -4.20 -19.52 9.69
CA GLU A 44 -3.20 -19.21 8.67
C GLU A 44 -2.05 -20.23 8.65
N LYS A 45 -1.50 -20.59 9.82
CA LYS A 45 -0.36 -21.52 9.94
C LYS A 45 -0.77 -22.95 9.59
N LYS A 46 -2.00 -23.33 9.93
CA LYS A 46 -2.61 -24.60 9.51
C LYS A 46 -2.70 -24.69 7.97
N ILE A 47 -3.22 -23.65 7.31
CA ILE A 47 -3.30 -23.58 5.84
C ILE A 47 -1.89 -23.65 5.20
N MET A 48 -0.90 -22.97 5.79
CA MET A 48 0.48 -23.04 5.28
C MET A 48 1.05 -24.46 5.36
N LEU A 49 0.83 -25.16 6.49
CA LEU A 49 1.25 -26.55 6.67
C LEU A 49 0.56 -27.49 5.67
N TYR A 50 -0.74 -27.29 5.43
CA TYR A 50 -1.48 -28.05 4.44
C TYR A 50 -0.93 -27.87 3.03
N ARG A 51 -0.59 -26.64 2.64
CA ARG A 51 0.10 -26.37 1.37
C ARG A 51 1.48 -27.02 1.28
N LEU A 52 2.22 -27.08 2.40
CA LEU A 52 3.53 -27.73 2.45
C LEU A 52 3.41 -29.22 2.13
N LEU A 53 2.43 -29.87 2.78
CA LEU A 53 2.18 -31.31 2.69
C LEU A 53 1.27 -31.71 1.51
N ASP A 54 0.76 -30.73 0.76
CA ASP A 54 -0.15 -30.96 -0.37
C ASP A 54 -1.46 -31.67 0.01
N ILE A 55 -2.03 -31.29 1.16
CA ILE A 55 -3.26 -31.85 1.71
C ILE A 55 -4.33 -30.78 1.90
N ASN A 56 -5.59 -31.19 1.93
CA ASN A 56 -6.73 -30.33 2.23
C ASN A 56 -7.24 -30.48 3.66
N ASP A 57 -6.98 -31.63 4.29
CA ASP A 57 -7.47 -31.97 5.62
C ASP A 57 -6.45 -32.83 6.40
N GLU A 58 -6.55 -32.82 7.74
CA GLU A 58 -5.68 -33.59 8.62
C GLU A 58 -5.79 -35.11 8.39
N SER A 59 -6.96 -35.61 7.97
CA SER A 59 -7.17 -37.03 7.66
C SER A 59 -6.37 -37.52 6.45
N GLU A 60 -5.81 -36.62 5.63
CA GLU A 60 -4.98 -36.96 4.48
C GLU A 60 -3.51 -37.19 4.86
N ILE A 61 -3.07 -36.75 6.05
CA ILE A 61 -1.69 -36.97 6.54
C ILE A 61 -1.33 -38.46 6.52
N ASP A 62 -2.28 -39.32 6.91
CA ASP A 62 -2.11 -40.78 6.95
C ASP A 62 -1.98 -41.43 5.56
N LYS A 63 -2.37 -40.71 4.50
CA LYS A 63 -2.40 -41.22 3.12
C LYS A 63 -1.16 -40.82 2.33
N ILE A 64 -0.30 -39.98 2.89
CA ILE A 64 0.90 -39.47 2.22
C ILE A 64 1.88 -40.62 2.03
N LYS A 65 2.26 -40.87 0.77
CA LYS A 65 3.35 -41.78 0.42
C LYS A 65 4.58 -40.95 0.10
N ILE A 66 5.65 -41.16 0.85
CA ILE A 66 6.92 -40.46 0.65
C ILE A 66 7.63 -41.09 -0.55
N THR A 67 7.43 -40.48 -1.71
CA THR A 67 8.16 -40.81 -2.95
C THR A 67 9.28 -39.81 -3.19
N THR A 68 10.22 -40.14 -4.07
CA THR A 68 11.29 -39.22 -4.48
C THR A 68 10.72 -37.91 -5.04
N ASP A 69 9.67 -37.99 -5.86
CA ASP A 69 8.99 -36.81 -6.41
C ASP A 69 8.33 -35.96 -5.33
N TYR A 70 7.72 -36.60 -4.34
CA TYR A 70 7.11 -35.89 -3.20
C TYR A 70 8.17 -35.17 -2.35
N LEU A 71 9.30 -35.82 -2.05
CA LEU A 71 10.44 -35.21 -1.36
C LEU A 71 10.99 -33.99 -2.12
N MET A 72 11.17 -34.13 -3.44
CA MET A 72 11.63 -33.01 -4.29
C MET A 72 10.61 -31.86 -4.30
N ASN A 73 9.32 -32.16 -4.35
CA ASN A 73 8.27 -31.13 -4.32
C ASN A 73 8.25 -30.38 -2.97
N VAL A 74 8.31 -31.11 -1.85
CA VAL A 74 8.37 -30.54 -0.50
C VAL A 74 9.62 -29.68 -0.32
N GLU A 75 10.80 -30.15 -0.75
CA GLU A 75 12.04 -29.35 -0.69
C GLU A 75 11.95 -28.13 -1.62
N SER A 76 11.28 -28.23 -2.77
CA SER A 76 11.00 -27.08 -3.64
C SER A 76 10.10 -26.06 -2.96
N LYS A 77 9.10 -26.48 -2.18
CA LYS A 77 8.19 -25.59 -1.42
C LYS A 77 8.92 -24.93 -0.23
N LEU A 78 9.76 -25.69 0.47
CA LEU A 78 10.61 -25.17 1.56
C LEU A 78 11.66 -24.17 1.06
N SER A 79 12.29 -24.45 -0.09
CA SER A 79 13.26 -23.56 -0.71
C SER A 79 12.62 -22.33 -1.36
N LYS A 80 11.47 -22.47 -2.03
CA LYS A 80 10.66 -21.34 -2.52
C LYS A 80 10.26 -20.42 -1.39
N ASN A 81 9.91 -20.93 -0.20
CA ASN A 81 9.63 -20.08 0.97
C ASN A 81 10.89 -19.52 1.66
N SER A 82 12.07 -20.10 1.43
CA SER A 82 13.33 -19.48 1.86
C SER A 82 13.72 -18.30 0.97
N LYS A 83 13.39 -18.35 -0.33
CA LYS A 83 13.45 -17.21 -1.26
C LYS A 83 12.31 -16.22 -1.00
N ALA A 84 11.10 -16.72 -0.71
CA ALA A 84 9.94 -15.89 -0.37
C ALA A 84 10.02 -15.23 1.03
N ARG A 85 11.11 -15.40 1.78
CA ARG A 85 11.33 -14.69 3.06
C ARG A 85 12.62 -13.91 3.20
N GLU A 86 13.53 -14.00 2.23
CA GLU A 86 14.27 -12.80 1.84
C GLU A 86 13.32 -11.78 1.18
N GLU A 87 12.15 -12.23 0.70
CA GLU A 87 11.01 -11.41 0.28
C GLU A 87 10.08 -10.98 1.43
N VAL A 88 10.64 -10.60 2.59
CA VAL A 88 10.14 -9.38 3.26
C VAL A 88 10.79 -8.14 2.60
N ASN A 89 11.60 -8.32 1.56
CA ASN A 89 11.57 -7.39 0.44
C ASN A 89 10.26 -7.65 -0.33
N HIS A 90 9.28 -6.76 -0.14
CA HIS A 90 8.26 -6.53 -1.15
C HIS A 90 9.03 -6.21 -2.45
N CYS A 91 9.35 -7.23 -3.26
CA CYS A 91 9.77 -6.99 -4.62
C CYS A 91 8.57 -6.30 -5.24
N ILE A 92 8.70 -5.00 -5.48
CA ILE A 92 7.65 -4.22 -6.09
C ILE A 92 7.24 -4.96 -7.35
N ASP A 93 5.95 -5.28 -7.46
CA ASP A 93 5.47 -6.03 -8.63
C ASP A 93 5.64 -5.12 -9.85
N THR A 94 6.68 -5.40 -10.62
CA THR A 94 7.04 -4.66 -11.82
C THR A 94 6.34 -5.22 -13.07
N LYS A 95 5.47 -6.24 -12.92
CA LYS A 95 4.71 -6.79 -14.04
C LYS A 95 3.85 -5.72 -14.68
N GLY A 96 3.86 -5.68 -16.01
CA GLY A 96 3.13 -4.69 -16.81
C GLY A 96 3.89 -3.37 -17.07
N LEU A 97 5.06 -3.17 -16.46
CA LEU A 97 5.93 -2.02 -16.73
C LEU A 97 6.96 -2.33 -17.83
N ASN A 98 7.34 -1.32 -18.62
CA ASN A 98 8.47 -1.43 -19.55
C ASN A 98 9.82 -1.40 -18.80
N ALA A 99 10.89 -1.85 -19.45
CA ALA A 99 12.21 -2.01 -18.81
C ALA A 99 12.71 -0.72 -18.12
N ASP A 100 12.53 0.43 -18.75
CA ASP A 100 12.95 1.73 -18.19
C ASP A 100 12.15 2.09 -16.94
N SER A 101 10.84 1.85 -16.95
CA SER A 101 9.95 2.10 -15.81
C SER A 101 10.22 1.15 -14.65
N GLN A 102 10.56 -0.11 -14.94
CA GLN A 102 10.97 -1.07 -13.93
C GLN A 102 12.25 -0.62 -13.23
N LYS A 103 13.25 -0.20 -14.03
CA LYS A 103 14.52 0.31 -13.51
C LYS A 103 14.30 1.54 -12.64
N LEU A 104 13.54 2.51 -13.13
CA LEU A 104 13.22 3.74 -12.39
C LEU A 104 12.58 3.44 -11.03
N LEU A 105 11.62 2.51 -11.00
CA LEU A 105 10.93 2.13 -9.76
C LEU A 105 11.85 1.45 -8.75
N VAL A 106 12.76 0.59 -9.22
CA VAL A 106 13.80 -0.04 -8.38
C VAL A 106 14.76 1.01 -7.81
N ASP A 107 15.21 1.97 -8.64
CA ASP A 107 16.12 3.03 -8.23
C ASP A 107 15.48 3.95 -7.18
N ILE A 108 14.23 4.40 -7.41
CA ILE A 108 13.45 5.20 -6.44
C ILE A 108 13.34 4.47 -5.10
N THR A 109 13.01 3.18 -5.13
CA THR A 109 12.82 2.37 -3.92
C THR A 109 14.11 2.22 -3.13
N SER A 110 15.22 2.06 -3.84
CA SER A 110 16.55 1.97 -3.23
C SER A 110 16.91 3.28 -2.51
N LEU A 111 16.66 4.43 -3.15
CA LEU A 111 16.87 5.76 -2.55
C LEU A 111 16.01 5.99 -1.31
N ILE A 112 14.72 5.62 -1.36
CA ILE A 112 13.81 5.72 -0.21
C ILE A 112 14.32 4.83 0.93
N LYS A 113 14.69 3.59 0.63
CA LYS A 113 15.21 2.63 1.62
C LYS A 113 16.49 3.13 2.28
N GLU A 114 17.42 3.67 1.51
CA GLU A 114 18.67 4.25 2.02
C GLU A 114 18.38 5.36 3.05
N LYS A 115 17.50 6.31 2.70
CA LYS A 115 17.15 7.40 3.61
C LYS A 115 16.40 6.91 4.84
N LEU A 116 15.45 5.99 4.69
CA LEU A 116 14.69 5.45 5.84
C LEU A 116 15.55 4.62 6.80
N ALA A 117 16.66 4.05 6.33
CA ALA A 117 17.61 3.31 7.15
C ALA A 117 18.59 4.22 7.93
N ASP A 118 18.63 5.52 7.64
CA ASP A 118 19.49 6.46 8.36
C ASP A 118 18.92 6.77 9.76
N ASP A 119 19.60 6.23 10.77
CA ASP A 119 19.20 6.35 12.17
C ASP A 119 19.30 7.78 12.72
N ASN A 120 20.13 8.65 12.11
CA ASN A 120 20.30 10.03 12.59
C ASN A 120 19.05 10.89 12.36
N TYR A 121 18.25 10.54 11.36
CA TYR A 121 17.08 11.31 10.92
C TYR A 121 15.82 10.45 10.87
N ARG A 122 15.75 9.39 11.69
CA ARG A 122 14.71 8.36 11.62
C ARG A 122 13.28 8.94 11.62
N ARG A 123 13.00 9.94 12.46
CA ARG A 123 11.66 10.55 12.54
C ARG A 123 11.38 11.49 11.37
N GLU A 124 12.33 12.35 11.05
CA GLU A 124 12.25 13.33 9.97
C GLU A 124 12.09 12.62 8.63
N ASN A 125 12.86 11.57 8.39
CA ASN A 125 12.77 10.75 7.18
C ASN A 125 11.42 10.03 7.11
N TYR A 126 10.93 9.45 8.21
CA TYR A 126 9.59 8.85 8.25
C TYR A 126 8.49 9.83 7.80
N TYR A 127 8.46 11.03 8.37
CA TYR A 127 7.45 12.03 7.99
C TYR A 127 7.67 12.59 6.57
N THR A 128 8.92 12.78 6.14
CA THR A 128 9.25 13.22 4.78
C THR A 128 8.68 12.25 3.74
N PHE A 129 8.90 10.94 3.91
CA PHE A 129 8.37 9.94 2.99
C PHE A 129 6.87 9.69 3.17
N THR A 130 6.30 9.96 4.35
CA THR A 130 4.84 10.00 4.54
C THR A 130 4.21 11.11 3.70
N TYR A 131 4.83 12.30 3.65
CA TYR A 131 4.38 13.40 2.79
C TYR A 131 4.54 13.09 1.31
N LEU A 132 5.64 12.44 0.90
CA LEU A 132 5.79 11.95 -0.47
C LEU A 132 4.67 10.97 -0.84
N TYR A 133 4.37 10.00 0.03
CA TYR A 133 3.28 9.05 -0.19
C TYR A 133 1.94 9.76 -0.40
N HIS A 134 1.54 10.69 0.46
CA HIS A 134 0.31 11.46 0.28
C HIS A 134 0.33 12.30 -1.01
N THR A 135 1.49 12.86 -1.38
CA THR A 135 1.66 13.64 -2.62
C THR A 135 1.42 12.75 -3.85
N LEU A 136 1.95 11.53 -3.86
CA LEU A 136 1.73 10.57 -4.95
C LEU A 136 0.24 10.18 -5.07
N GLN A 137 -0.49 10.06 -3.96
CA GLN A 137 -1.94 9.81 -4.00
C GLN A 137 -2.74 10.96 -4.62
N LEU A 138 -2.21 12.18 -4.60
CA LEU A 138 -2.88 13.38 -5.11
C LEU A 138 -2.53 13.69 -6.58
N ILE A 139 -1.55 13.00 -7.18
CA ILE A 139 -0.93 13.37 -8.46
C ILE A 139 -1.91 13.43 -9.65
N ASP A 140 -3.01 12.67 -9.59
CA ASP A 140 -4.06 12.67 -10.62
C ASP A 140 -5.11 13.75 -10.39
N SER A 141 -5.29 14.17 -9.13
CA SER A 141 -6.22 15.25 -8.76
C SER A 141 -5.59 16.64 -8.75
N MET A 142 -4.25 16.71 -8.68
CA MET A 142 -3.46 17.94 -8.60
C MET A 142 -2.31 17.89 -9.61
N PRO A 143 -2.55 18.27 -10.88
CA PRO A 143 -1.54 18.20 -11.94
C PRO A 143 -0.28 19.04 -11.64
N GLU A 144 -0.40 20.07 -10.80
CA GLU A 144 0.69 20.94 -10.34
C GLU A 144 1.84 20.15 -9.69
N ILE A 145 1.54 19.00 -9.07
CA ILE A 145 2.54 18.12 -8.46
C ILE A 145 3.57 17.65 -9.51
N ARG A 146 3.12 17.36 -10.73
CA ARG A 146 4.01 16.89 -11.81
C ARG A 146 4.95 18.00 -12.27
N TYR A 147 4.45 19.23 -12.36
CA TYR A 147 5.27 20.39 -12.72
C TYR A 147 6.26 20.74 -11.61
N LEU A 148 5.89 20.60 -10.32
CA LEU A 148 6.83 20.73 -9.20
C LEU A 148 7.97 19.70 -9.30
N PHE A 149 7.68 18.44 -9.66
CA PHE A 149 8.74 17.45 -9.88
C PHE A 149 9.64 17.84 -11.06
N GLY A 150 9.08 18.34 -12.17
CA GLY A 150 9.84 18.91 -13.28
C GLY A 150 10.78 20.03 -12.85
N PHE A 151 10.26 21.00 -12.09
CA PHE A 151 11.04 22.10 -11.51
C PHE A 151 12.23 21.60 -10.69
N MET A 152 12.00 20.64 -9.78
CA MET A 152 13.05 20.09 -8.92
C MET A 152 14.11 19.31 -9.71
N SER A 153 13.69 18.58 -10.75
CA SER A 153 14.60 17.86 -11.66
C SER A 153 15.53 18.82 -12.42
N LYS A 154 14.97 19.91 -12.96
CA LYS A 154 15.71 20.98 -13.64
C LYS A 154 16.66 21.72 -12.69
N THR A 155 16.17 22.08 -11.50
CA THR A 155 16.98 22.75 -10.48
C THR A 155 18.16 21.89 -10.02
N GLY A 156 17.98 20.56 -9.96
CA GLY A 156 19.05 19.60 -9.65
C GLY A 156 20.03 19.33 -10.80
N GLY A 157 19.79 19.87 -12.00
CA GLY A 157 20.62 19.66 -13.18
C GLY A 157 20.43 18.30 -13.87
N TYR A 158 19.38 17.54 -13.52
CA TYR A 158 19.08 16.24 -14.13
C TYR A 158 18.30 16.36 -15.45
N THR A 159 17.66 17.51 -15.67
CA THR A 159 16.85 17.81 -16.86
C THR A 159 17.22 19.19 -17.39
N ASP A 160 17.23 19.35 -18.71
CA ASP A 160 17.46 20.64 -19.35
C ASP A 160 16.38 21.66 -18.92
N PRO A 161 16.75 22.89 -18.52
CA PRO A 161 15.78 23.92 -18.14
C PRO A 161 14.71 24.23 -19.21
N GLU A 162 15.05 24.08 -20.49
CA GLU A 162 14.14 24.33 -21.62
C GLU A 162 13.40 23.07 -22.09
N GLU A 163 13.53 21.96 -21.37
CA GLU A 163 12.79 20.73 -21.68
C GLU A 163 11.42 20.71 -20.99
N TYR A 164 10.35 20.64 -21.79
CA TYR A 164 8.96 20.56 -21.32
C TYR A 164 8.29 19.27 -21.82
N LYS A 165 8.25 18.24 -20.97
CA LYS A 165 7.64 16.92 -21.30
C LYS A 165 6.20 16.76 -20.79
N LEU A 166 5.70 17.73 -20.03
CA LEU A 166 4.34 17.74 -19.48
C LEU A 166 3.45 18.73 -20.27
N GLN A 167 2.52 19.43 -19.62
CA GLN A 167 1.80 20.54 -20.26
C GLN A 167 2.69 21.78 -20.25
N GLU A 168 3.34 22.04 -21.38
CA GLU A 168 4.38 23.09 -21.56
C GLU A 168 4.00 24.43 -20.91
N ASP A 169 2.90 25.07 -21.33
CA ASP A 169 2.50 26.38 -20.81
C ASP A 169 2.33 26.38 -19.29
N LYS A 170 1.67 25.36 -18.74
CA LYS A 170 1.40 25.29 -17.29
C LYS A 170 2.65 24.94 -16.50
N GLN A 171 3.50 24.09 -17.06
CA GLN A 171 4.78 23.72 -16.49
C GLN A 171 5.68 24.96 -16.41
N PHE A 172 5.84 25.70 -17.52
CA PHE A 172 6.59 26.94 -17.58
C PHE A 172 6.11 27.97 -16.55
N ILE A 173 4.79 28.22 -16.50
CA ILE A 173 4.20 29.17 -15.56
C ILE A 173 4.51 28.78 -14.10
N LEU A 174 4.27 27.53 -13.72
CA LEU A 174 4.46 27.11 -12.33
C LEU A 174 5.94 27.06 -11.95
N GLU A 175 6.83 26.64 -12.84
CA GLU A 175 8.29 26.69 -12.63
C GLU A 175 8.76 28.12 -12.31
N GLY A 176 8.29 29.12 -13.07
CA GLY A 176 8.58 30.54 -12.83
C GLY A 176 8.04 31.06 -11.49
N ILE A 177 6.83 30.65 -11.10
CA ILE A 177 6.23 30.99 -9.79
C ILE A 177 7.08 30.40 -8.65
N ILE A 178 7.43 29.12 -8.74
CA ILE A 178 8.23 28.43 -7.70
C ILE A 178 9.61 29.07 -7.58
N HIS A 179 10.29 29.35 -8.70
CA HIS A 179 11.59 30.02 -8.69
C HIS A 179 11.53 31.36 -7.97
N THR A 180 10.51 32.16 -8.26
CA THR A 180 10.28 33.47 -7.62
C THR A 180 10.01 33.31 -6.12
N ALA A 181 9.16 32.35 -5.74
CA ALA A 181 8.84 32.07 -4.34
C ALA A 181 10.07 31.61 -3.52
N LEU A 182 10.92 30.75 -4.10
CA LEU A 182 12.16 30.29 -3.46
C LEU A 182 13.20 31.41 -3.34
N ASN A 183 13.33 32.27 -4.36
CA ASN A 183 14.19 33.45 -4.27
C ASN A 183 13.72 34.39 -3.14
N LEU A 184 12.41 34.60 -2.99
CA LEU A 184 11.86 35.39 -1.89
C LEU A 184 12.14 34.74 -0.53
N TYR A 185 12.01 33.42 -0.42
CA TYR A 185 12.30 32.67 0.81
C TYR A 185 13.78 32.79 1.21
N ASN A 186 14.70 32.55 0.27
CA ASN A 186 16.14 32.55 0.54
C ASN A 186 16.70 33.96 0.81
N ASN A 187 16.12 34.99 0.18
CA ASN A 187 16.60 36.37 0.29
C ASN A 187 15.81 37.25 1.27
N GLY A 188 14.95 36.66 2.12
CA GLY A 188 14.29 37.36 3.24
C GLY A 188 13.10 38.27 2.87
N GLY A 189 12.38 37.97 1.78
CA GLY A 189 11.48 38.89 1.09
C GLY A 189 10.10 39.18 1.71
N SER A 190 9.82 38.80 2.97
CA SER A 190 8.50 39.10 3.58
C SER A 190 8.55 39.22 5.10
N SER A 191 7.79 40.17 5.66
CA SER A 191 7.68 40.32 7.11
C SER A 191 7.00 39.10 7.74
N ARG A 192 7.49 38.69 8.92
CA ARG A 192 6.94 37.55 9.68
C ARG A 192 5.43 37.66 9.92
N SER A 193 4.93 38.88 10.12
CA SER A 193 3.51 39.18 10.31
C SER A 193 2.66 38.83 9.07
N LYS A 194 3.11 39.20 7.87
CA LYS A 194 2.40 38.89 6.61
C LYS A 194 2.39 37.39 6.34
N LEU A 195 3.51 36.70 6.60
CA LEU A 195 3.61 35.25 6.46
C LEU A 195 2.67 34.52 7.43
N GLN A 196 2.56 35.00 8.66
CA GLN A 196 1.64 34.42 9.65
C GLN A 196 0.17 34.59 9.24
N GLU A 197 -0.20 35.75 8.69
CA GLU A 197 -1.56 35.97 8.20
C GLU A 197 -1.89 35.12 6.98
N ALA A 198 -0.98 35.04 6.01
CA ALA A 198 -1.12 34.16 4.84
C ALA A 198 -1.28 32.69 5.27
N HIS A 199 -0.48 32.24 6.23
CA HIS A 199 -0.59 30.89 6.79
C HIS A 199 -1.95 30.65 7.47
N ARG A 200 -2.47 31.62 8.23
CA ARG A 200 -3.80 31.50 8.86
C ARG A 200 -4.91 31.36 7.83
N ARG A 201 -4.86 32.14 6.74
CA ARG A 201 -5.85 32.04 5.65
C ARG A 201 -5.80 30.66 4.99
N TRP A 202 -4.59 30.17 4.71
CA TRP A 202 -4.40 28.84 4.15
C TRP A 202 -4.97 27.73 5.06
N VAL A 203 -4.72 27.80 6.37
CA VAL A 203 -5.30 26.84 7.33
C VAL A 203 -6.83 26.88 7.29
N ALA A 204 -7.44 28.07 7.30
CA ALA A 204 -8.89 28.22 7.23
C ALA A 204 -9.48 27.67 5.93
N GLU A 205 -8.81 27.85 4.78
CA GLU A 205 -9.24 27.28 3.50
C GLU A 205 -9.21 25.74 3.51
N ILE A 206 -8.20 25.13 4.14
CA ILE A 206 -8.12 23.67 4.28
C ILE A 206 -9.24 23.13 5.18
N GLU A 207 -9.50 23.81 6.30
CA GLU A 207 -10.59 23.45 7.21
C GLU A 207 -11.96 23.55 6.53
N ALA A 208 -12.22 24.64 5.81
CA ALA A 208 -13.45 24.81 5.04
C ALA A 208 -13.66 23.71 4.01
N LYS A 209 -12.61 23.32 3.26
CA LYS A 209 -12.68 22.20 2.30
C LYS A 209 -12.99 20.86 2.99
N LYS A 210 -12.45 20.65 4.20
CA LYS A 210 -12.72 19.43 4.98
C LYS A 210 -14.17 19.40 5.45
N GLU A 211 -14.69 20.52 5.96
CA GLU A 211 -16.08 20.65 6.36
C GLU A 211 -17.03 20.43 5.19
N GLU A 212 -16.73 21.02 4.03
CA GLU A 212 -17.51 20.81 2.81
C GLU A 212 -17.55 19.34 2.39
N LYS A 213 -16.40 18.64 2.42
CA LYS A 213 -16.33 17.21 2.10
C LYS A 213 -17.14 16.36 3.09
N ILE A 214 -17.07 16.67 4.39
CA ILE A 214 -17.86 16.01 5.42
C ILE A 214 -19.36 16.25 5.19
N SER A 215 -19.75 17.50 4.94
CA SER A 215 -21.13 17.90 4.67
C SER A 215 -21.69 17.18 3.43
N ARG A 216 -20.96 17.19 2.30
CA ARG A 216 -21.34 16.46 1.08
C ARG A 216 -21.49 14.95 1.32
N THR A 217 -20.61 14.36 2.15
CA THR A 217 -20.69 12.93 2.48
C THR A 217 -21.92 12.61 3.34
N GLN A 218 -22.25 13.49 4.29
CA GLN A 218 -23.45 13.38 5.11
C GLN A 218 -24.71 13.54 4.25
N GLU A 219 -24.75 14.55 3.37
CA GLU A 219 -25.85 14.76 2.44
C GLU A 219 -26.07 13.55 1.54
N LEU A 220 -25.01 13.02 0.91
CA LEU A 220 -25.08 11.81 0.10
C LEU A 220 -25.57 10.60 0.90
N SER A 221 -25.16 10.47 2.16
CA SER A 221 -25.62 9.39 3.05
C SER A 221 -27.11 9.53 3.38
N THR A 222 -27.57 10.74 3.68
CA THR A 222 -28.99 11.03 3.94
C THR A 222 -29.83 10.77 2.70
N VAL A 223 -29.39 11.25 1.53
CA VAL A 223 -30.10 11.03 0.25
C VAL A 223 -30.12 9.54 -0.11
N LYS A 224 -29.04 8.80 0.13
CA LYS A 224 -29.02 7.35 -0.06
C LYS A 224 -30.04 6.63 0.84
N ILE A 225 -30.15 7.00 2.11
CA ILE A 225 -31.16 6.43 3.03
C ILE A 225 -32.57 6.75 2.54
N GLN A 226 -32.81 7.98 2.08
CA GLN A 226 -34.09 8.38 1.52
C GLN A 226 -34.45 7.59 0.26
N ALA A 227 -33.51 7.46 -0.69
CA ALA A 227 -33.68 6.69 -1.92
C ALA A 227 -34.03 5.21 -1.62
N LEU A 228 -33.31 4.58 -0.69
CA LEU A 228 -33.59 3.21 -0.25
C LEU A 228 -34.99 3.08 0.36
N LYS A 229 -35.41 4.05 1.18
CA LYS A 229 -36.75 4.07 1.78
C LYS A 229 -37.85 4.24 0.73
N GLU A 230 -37.69 5.15 -0.23
CA GLU A 230 -38.65 5.38 -1.31
C GLU A 230 -38.79 4.18 -2.25
N LEU A 231 -37.70 3.43 -2.47
CA LEU A 231 -37.68 2.21 -3.28
C LEU A 231 -38.00 0.92 -2.47
N ASN A 232 -38.29 1.03 -1.17
CA ASN A 232 -38.52 -0.10 -0.27
C ASN A 232 -37.36 -1.12 -0.18
N TYR A 233 -36.11 -0.66 -0.32
CA TYR A 233 -34.91 -1.46 -0.13
C TYR A 233 -34.29 -1.26 1.26
N THR A 234 -33.79 -2.33 1.86
CA THR A 234 -33.07 -2.27 3.15
C THR A 234 -31.58 -1.96 2.99
N LYS A 235 -31.01 -2.30 1.82
CA LYS A 235 -29.62 -2.03 1.47
C LYS A 235 -29.45 -1.97 -0.05
N MET A 236 -28.35 -1.34 -0.46
CA MET A 236 -27.89 -1.37 -1.85
C MET A 236 -27.02 -2.61 -2.07
N ASP A 237 -27.28 -3.34 -3.14
CA ASP A 237 -26.47 -4.44 -3.66
C ASP A 237 -26.44 -4.42 -5.19
N ASN A 238 -25.76 -5.39 -5.81
CA ASN A 238 -25.56 -5.41 -7.26
C ASN A 238 -26.88 -5.54 -8.06
N SER A 239 -27.97 -5.99 -7.45
CA SER A 239 -29.25 -6.16 -8.13
C SER A 239 -30.07 -4.87 -8.19
N ASN A 240 -29.87 -3.94 -7.25
CA ASN A 240 -30.63 -2.69 -7.15
C ASN A 240 -29.77 -1.42 -7.25
N ALA A 241 -28.44 -1.54 -7.44
CA ALA A 241 -27.51 -0.41 -7.45
C ALA A 241 -27.90 0.69 -8.45
N ASN A 242 -28.24 0.32 -9.69
CA ASN A 242 -28.56 1.30 -10.73
C ASN A 242 -29.83 2.11 -10.38
N GLU A 243 -30.88 1.43 -9.94
CA GLU A 243 -32.15 2.07 -9.56
C GLU A 243 -31.99 2.98 -8.34
N VAL A 244 -31.23 2.54 -7.34
CA VAL A 244 -30.93 3.37 -6.16
C VAL A 244 -30.06 4.58 -6.54
N ILE A 245 -29.11 4.45 -7.48
CA ILE A 245 -28.29 5.56 -7.97
C ILE A 245 -29.15 6.57 -8.75
N GLU A 246 -30.01 6.12 -9.66
CA GLU A 246 -30.94 6.98 -10.38
C GLU A 246 -31.85 7.76 -9.43
N LYS A 247 -32.34 7.08 -8.37
CA LYS A 247 -33.17 7.72 -7.35
C LYS A 247 -32.42 8.74 -6.52
N ILE A 248 -31.14 8.48 -6.19
CA ILE A 248 -30.26 9.46 -5.53
C ILE A 248 -30.12 10.71 -6.41
N LEU A 249 -29.87 10.53 -7.72
CA LEU A 249 -29.74 11.64 -8.66
C LEU A 249 -31.04 12.44 -8.79
N GLU A 250 -32.20 11.77 -8.85
CA GLU A 250 -33.52 12.43 -8.86
C GLU A 250 -33.75 13.29 -7.62
N ILE A 251 -33.43 12.77 -6.43
CA ILE A 251 -33.61 13.49 -5.16
C ILE A 251 -32.66 14.69 -5.08
N LEU A 252 -31.42 14.56 -5.54
CA LEU A 252 -30.46 15.66 -5.57
C LEU A 252 -30.91 16.76 -6.54
N ALA A 253 -31.41 16.40 -7.73
CA ALA A 253 -31.90 17.35 -8.73
C ALA A 253 -33.14 18.13 -8.28
N LYS A 254 -33.94 17.60 -7.34
CA LYS A 254 -35.08 18.31 -6.74
C LYS A 254 -34.69 19.28 -5.64
N LYS A 255 -33.47 19.17 -5.08
CA LYS A 255 -32.95 20.03 -4.02
C LYS A 255 -32.12 21.21 -4.55
N SER A 256 -31.62 21.13 -5.77
CA SER A 256 -30.93 22.21 -6.50
C SER A 256 -31.91 23.20 -7.10
#